data_AF-K2N1I8-F1
#
_entry.id   AF-K2N1I8-F1
#
_cell.length_a   1.000
_cell.length_b   1.000
_cell.length_c   1.000
_cell.angle_alpha   90.00
_cell.angle_beta   90.00
_cell.angle_gamma   90.00
#
_symmetry.space_group_name_H-M   'P 1'
#
loop_
_entity.id
_entity.type
_entity.pdbx_description
1 polymer ?
#
loop_
_entity_poly.entity_id
_entity_poly.type
_entity_poly.pdbx_seq_one_letter_code
_entity_poly.pdbx_strand_id
1 'polypeptide(L)' 'MTTYTAFHGRRRLASGPAADVALAVRALLETLPAADVLIFDDASGRQTDFDLTGSEAEVAARLAPPPT' A
#
# COMPACT_ATOMS: atom_id res chain seq x y z
N MET A 1 3.29 -14.89 5.81
CA MET A 1 2.58 -13.86 5.05
C MET A 1 3.45 -12.63 5.04
N THR A 2 3.76 -12.08 3.86
CA THR A 2 4.55 -10.85 3.75
C THR A 2 3.68 -9.66 4.11
N THR A 3 4.17 -8.81 5.01
CA THR A 3 3.52 -7.55 5.39
C THR A 3 4.32 -6.37 4.87
N TYR A 4 3.63 -5.24 4.76
CA TYR A 4 4.17 -4.00 4.27
C TYR A 4 3.81 -2.87 5.21
N THR A 5 4.63 -1.83 5.24
CA THR A 5 4.36 -0.62 6.01
C THR A 5 4.47 0.60 5.11
N ALA A 6 3.41 1.42 5.08
CA ALA A 6 3.39 2.70 4.38
C ALA A 6 3.59 3.86 5.36
N PHE A 7 4.34 4.87 4.92
CA PHE A 7 4.57 6.12 5.63
C PHE A 7 4.17 7.29 4.76
N HIS A 8 3.60 8.32 5.40
CA HIS A 8 3.49 9.66 4.83
C HIS A 8 4.43 10.60 5.60
N GLY A 9 5.54 10.99 4.97
CA GLY A 9 6.64 11.66 5.64
C GLY A 9 7.13 10.87 6.87
N ARG A 10 6.98 11.43 8.07
CA ARG A 10 7.42 10.81 9.34
C ARG A 10 6.36 9.99 10.05
N ARG A 11 5.14 9.91 9.51
CA ARG A 11 4.00 9.23 10.15
C ARG A 11 3.72 7.91 9.45
N ARG A 12 3.56 6.84 10.22
CA ARG A 12 3.08 5.56 9.68
C ARG A 12 1.61 5.73 9.27
N LEU A 13 1.32 5.46 8.01
CA LEU A 13 -0.03 5.50 7.46
C LEU A 13 -0.77 4.19 7.72
N ALA A 14 -0.17 3.06 7.35
CA ALA A 14 -0.74 1.72 7.52
C ALA A 14 0.37 0.66 7.60
N SER A 15 0.07 -0.49 8.18
CA SER A 15 0.95 -1.66 8.20
C SER A 15 0.12 -2.93 8.21
N GLY A 16 0.45 -3.90 7.36
CA GLY A 16 -0.34 -5.12 7.17
C GLY A 16 -0.17 -5.77 5.79
N PRO A 17 -1.15 -6.57 5.35
CA PRO A 17 -1.18 -7.14 4.00
C PRO A 17 -1.11 -6.07 2.89
N ALA A 18 -0.60 -6.43 1.72
CA ALA A 18 -0.41 -5.50 0.60
C ALA A 18 -1.71 -4.76 0.21
N ALA A 19 -2.83 -5.48 0.13
CA ALA A 19 -4.13 -4.89 -0.23
C ALA A 19 -4.57 -3.81 0.77
N ASP A 20 -4.50 -4.08 2.07
CA ASP A 20 -4.92 -3.13 3.10
C ASP A 20 -4.06 -1.86 3.09
N VAL A 21 -2.75 -2.04 2.92
CA VAL A 21 -1.80 -0.93 2.84
C VAL A 21 -2.05 -0.10 1.57
N ALA A 22 -2.27 -0.74 0.43
CA ALA A 22 -2.58 -0.06 -0.83
C ALA A 22 -3.87 0.76 -0.77
N LEU A 23 -4.93 0.20 -0.17
CA LEU A 23 -6.20 0.90 -0.02
C LEU A 23 -6.06 2.14 0.88
N ALA A 24 -5.29 2.03 1.97
CA ALA A 24 -5.00 3.18 2.83
C ALA A 24 -4.19 4.27 2.10
N VAL A 25 -3.21 3.89 1.29
CA VAL A 25 -2.42 4.83 0.46
C VAL A 25 -3.32 5.50 -0.59
N ARG A 26 -4.17 4.73 -1.28
CA ARG A 26 -5.06 5.30 -2.30
C ARG A 26 -6.04 6.29 -1.69
N ALA A 27 -6.66 5.96 -0.56
CA ALA A 27 -7.55 6.86 0.16
C ALA A 27 -6.84 8.16 0.57
N LEU A 28 -5.58 8.08 1.02
CA LEU A 28 -4.78 9.27 1.29
C LEU A 28 -4.58 10.11 0.02
N LEU A 29 -4.19 9.50 -1.09
CA LEU A 29 -3.93 10.19 -2.36
C LEU A 29 -5.20 10.81 -2.98
N GLU A 30 -6.37 10.22 -2.75
CA GLU A 30 -7.66 10.82 -3.14
C GLU A 30 -7.91 12.15 -2.39
N THR A 31 -7.52 12.22 -1.11
CA THR A 31 -7.66 13.45 -0.30
C THR A 31 -6.52 14.45 -0.48
N LEU A 32 -5.31 13.94 -0.70
CA LEU A 32 -4.08 14.71 -0.80
C LEU A 32 -3.21 14.14 -1.95
N PRO A 33 -3.47 14.53 -3.21
CA PRO A 33 -2.78 13.97 -4.37
C PRO A 33 -1.27 14.19 -4.40
N ALA A 34 -0.78 15.19 -3.64
CA ALA A 34 0.64 15.50 -3.50
C ALA A 34 1.28 14.87 -2.25
N ALA A 35 0.63 13.90 -1.61
CA ALA A 35 1.19 13.20 -0.46
C ALA A 35 2.46 12.43 -0.87
N ASP A 36 3.56 12.68 -0.17
CA ASP A 36 4.77 11.86 -0.29
C ASP A 36 4.57 10.57 0.52
N VAL A 37 4.51 9.43 -0.19
CA VAL A 37 4.25 8.11 0.39
C VAL A 37 5.38 7.16 0.07
N LEU A 38 5.89 6.48 1.09
CA LEU A 38 6.89 5.43 0.97
C LEU A 38 6.33 4.13 1.53
N ILE A 39 6.44 3.04 0.77
CA ILE A 39 5.98 1.70 1.18
C ILE A 39 7.20 0.78 1.27
N PHE A 40 7.31 0.03 2.35
CA PHE A 40 8.39 -0.91 2.60
C PHE A 40 7.84 -2.32 2.78
N ASP A 41 8.54 -3.30 2.20
CA ASP A 41 8.40 -4.72 2.55
C ASP A 41 9.03 -4.95 3.92
N ASP A 42 8.25 -5.42 4.91
CA ASP A 42 8.72 -5.53 6.29
C ASP A 42 9.75 -6.65 6.49
N ALA A 43 9.80 -7.64 5.59
CA ALA A 43 10.71 -8.77 5.70
C ALA A 43 12.12 -8.42 5.21
N SER A 44 12.21 -7.63 4.14
CA SER A 44 13.46 -7.26 3.49
C SER A 44 13.91 -5.82 3.79
N GLY A 45 12.99 -4.97 4.28
CA GLY A 45 13.21 -3.52 4.42
C GLY A 45 13.28 -2.78 3.09
N ARG A 46 12.97 -3.44 1.96
CA ARG A 46 13.11 -2.85 0.63
C ARG A 46 11.92 -1.94 0.35
N GLN A 47 12.18 -0.74 -0.15
CA GLN A 47 11.12 0.13 -0.65
C GLN A 47 10.49 -0.48 -1.91
N THR A 48 9.16 -0.39 -2.02
CA THR A 48 8.37 -0.89 -3.13
C THR A 48 7.22 0.06 -3.43
N ASP A 49 6.64 -0.05 -4.62
CA ASP A 49 5.42 0.65 -4.99
C ASP A 49 4.30 -0.36 -5.27
N PHE A 50 3.06 0.09 -5.04
CA PHE A 50 1.87 -0.66 -5.42
C PHE A 50 1.20 0.00 -6.61
N ASP A 51 0.61 -0.82 -7.48
CA ASP A 51 -0.26 -0.31 -8.52
C ASP A 51 -1.64 0.01 -7.92
N LEU A 52 -1.91 1.32 -7.79
CA LEU A 52 -3.15 1.86 -7.21
C LEU A 52 -4.18 2.26 -8.26
N THR A 53 -3.97 1.88 -9.53
CA THR A 53 -4.86 2.28 -10.62
C THR A 53 -6.18 1.50 -10.60
N GLY A 54 -7.29 2.23 -10.78
CA GLY A 54 -8.64 1.68 -10.80
C GLY A 54 -9.38 1.79 -9.46
N SER A 55 -10.46 1.03 -9.34
CA SER A 55 -11.31 0.94 -8.15
C SER A 55 -10.67 0.15 -6.99
N GLU A 56 -11.26 0.24 -5.79
CA GLU A 56 -10.85 -0.57 -4.61
C GLU A 56 -10.79 -2.05 -4.89
N ALA A 57 -11.83 -2.56 -5.54
CA ALA A 57 -11.91 -3.97 -5.88
C ALA A 57 -10.78 -4.39 -6.83
N GLU A 58 -10.46 -3.56 -7.83
CA GLU A 58 -9.39 -3.85 -8.79
C GLU A 58 -8.01 -3.81 -8.14
N VAL A 59 -7.74 -2.81 -7.29
CA VAL A 59 -6.48 -2.71 -6.53
C VAL A 59 -6.31 -3.89 -5.58
N ALA A 60 -7.36 -4.22 -4.81
CA ALA A 60 -7.32 -5.34 -3.88
C ALA A 60 -7.12 -6.68 -4.60
N ALA A 61 -7.81 -6.90 -5.73
CA ALA A 61 -7.67 -8.12 -6.52
C ALA A 61 -6.26 -8.29 -7.10
N ARG A 62 -5.62 -7.18 -7.53
CA ARG A 62 -4.25 -7.20 -8.07
C ARG A 62 -3.19 -7.52 -7.01
N LEU A 63 -3.44 -7.15 -5.76
CA LEU A 63 -2.53 -7.34 -4.63
C LEU A 63 -2.89 -8.53 -3.75
N ALA A 64 -3.98 -9.24 -4.10
CA ALA A 64 -4.34 -10.48 -3.43
C ALA A 64 -3.22 -11.52 -3.64
N PRO A 65 -2.90 -12.31 -2.62
CA PRO A 65 -2.00 -13.44 -2.80
C PRO A 65 -2.55 -14.37 -3.89
N PRO A 66 -1.69 -15.03 -4.69
CA PRO A 66 -2.14 -15.95 -5.72
C PRO A 66 -3.06 -17.01 -5.10
N PRO A 67 -4.17 -17.37 -5.79
CA PRO A 67 -5.06 -18.43 -5.32
C PRO A 67 -4.25 -19.73 -5.16
N THR A 68 -4.46 -20.41 -4.03
CA THR A 68 -3.80 -21.68 -3.70
C THR A 68 -4.39 -22.83 -4.50
#